data_AF-A0AAP0QK85-F1
#
_entry.id   AF-A0AAP0QK85-F1
#
_cell.length_a   1.000
_cell.length_b   1.000
_cell.length_c   1.000
_cell.angle_alpha   90.00
_cell.angle_beta   90.00
_cell.angle_gamma   90.00
#
_symmetry.space_group_name_H-M   'P 1'
#
loop_
_entity.id
_entity.type
_entity.pdbx_description
1 polymer ?
#
loop_
_entity_poly.entity_id
_entity_poly.type
_entity_poly.pdbx_seq_one_letter_code
_entity_poly.pdbx_strand_id
1 'polypeptide(L)'
;MTKFKRSTFFIPSAETYSKASIRWIGYDHLCLPCWLHALQWFILQALPDAMAIQCIFKYSVGTRKKELEKESRRAKSDAKDTPYVTNSLATAGQRKYSIEVLRLAFVILNWVYVNFLRPAKNLRKYGSWALVTGPTDGIGKSFAFQFAKTGLNLVLVGRNPDKLKDVSDSIQAKYAKTQIKSVVVDFSGDLDEGVERIKEAIEGLDVGVLINNVGISYPYARFFHEVDQVLLKNLIKVNVEGTTKVTQAVLPGMLKRKKGAIVNIGSGAAIVIPSDPLYSVYAATKAYIDQFSRSLYVEYRKSGIDVQCQVPLYVATKMASIKRSSFFVPSTDVYARAAMRWIGYEPCCTPYWPHSFIWGVLSILPEKLIDAGRLQFSIGIRKRGQLKDARKKE
;
A
#
# COMPACT_ATOMS: atom_id res chain seq x y z
N MET A 1 6.46 2.98 -25.25
CA MET A 1 7.68 2.14 -25.11
C MET A 1 8.83 2.80 -25.85
N THR A 2 9.87 3.20 -25.13
CA THR A 2 11.06 3.84 -25.70
C THR A 2 11.92 2.76 -26.40
N LYS A 3 12.06 2.81 -27.73
CA LYS A 3 12.88 1.84 -28.49
C LYS A 3 14.38 2.04 -28.20
N PHE A 4 14.93 1.28 -27.26
CA PHE A 4 16.39 1.09 -27.16
C PHE A 4 16.89 0.40 -28.43
N LYS A 5 17.64 1.13 -29.28
CA LYS A 5 17.96 0.70 -30.65
C LYS A 5 19.13 -0.29 -30.76
N ARG A 6 19.92 -0.52 -29.70
CA ARG A 6 20.99 -1.54 -29.62
C ARG A 6 21.14 -2.03 -28.19
N SER A 7 21.48 -3.31 -28.01
CA SER A 7 22.03 -3.83 -26.75
C SER A 7 23.36 -3.15 -26.45
N THR A 8 23.57 -2.77 -25.18
CA THR A 8 24.85 -2.25 -24.69
C THR A 8 25.43 -3.25 -23.70
N PHE A 9 26.69 -3.07 -23.27
CA PHE A 9 27.32 -3.95 -22.28
C PHE A 9 26.49 -4.09 -20.98
N PHE A 10 25.69 -3.08 -20.63
CA PHE A 10 24.84 -3.07 -19.44
C PHE A 10 23.35 -3.37 -19.72
N ILE A 11 22.97 -3.62 -20.97
CA ILE A 11 21.60 -3.94 -21.40
C ILE A 11 21.65 -5.18 -22.31
N PRO A 12 21.50 -6.40 -21.76
CA PRO A 12 21.54 -7.63 -22.53
C PRO A 12 20.40 -7.68 -23.57
N SER A 13 20.61 -8.42 -24.66
CA SER A 13 19.53 -8.70 -25.61
C SER A 13 18.45 -9.57 -24.95
N ALA A 14 17.23 -9.53 -25.48
CA ALA A 14 16.14 -10.39 -25.02
C ALA A 14 16.51 -11.88 -25.09
N GLU A 15 17.26 -12.29 -26.11
CA GLU A 15 17.75 -13.66 -26.28
C GLU A 15 18.77 -14.04 -25.19
N THR A 16 19.78 -13.19 -24.94
CA THR A 16 20.79 -13.42 -23.89
C THR A 16 20.12 -13.51 -22.51
N TYR A 17 19.17 -12.63 -22.22
CA TYR A 17 18.43 -12.66 -20.96
C TYR A 17 17.55 -13.91 -20.83
N SER A 18 16.91 -14.36 -21.92
CA SER A 18 16.09 -15.58 -21.94
C SER A 18 16.94 -16.84 -21.73
N LYS A 19 18.07 -16.98 -22.43
CA LYS A 19 19.02 -18.09 -22.25
C LYS A 19 19.58 -18.14 -20.82
N ALA A 20 19.84 -16.99 -20.21
CA ALA A 20 20.25 -16.91 -18.82
C ALA A 20 19.10 -17.31 -17.86
N SER A 21 17.86 -16.88 -18.15
CA SER A 21 16.68 -17.17 -17.31
C SER A 21 16.36 -18.65 -17.22
N ILE A 22 16.49 -19.40 -18.33
CA ILE A 22 16.26 -20.85 -18.37
C ILE A 22 17.14 -21.60 -17.35
N ARG A 23 18.38 -21.16 -17.14
CA ARG A 23 19.32 -21.78 -16.19
C ARG A 23 18.93 -21.63 -14.72
N TRP A 24 18.04 -20.69 -14.40
CA TRP A 24 17.60 -20.39 -13.02
C TRP A 24 16.26 -21.03 -12.64
N ILE A 25 15.59 -21.69 -13.59
CA ILE A 25 14.33 -22.39 -13.33
C ILE A 25 14.58 -23.50 -12.31
N GLY A 26 13.87 -23.45 -11.18
CA GLY A 26 13.94 -24.45 -10.10
C GLY A 26 14.96 -24.18 -8.99
N TYR A 27 15.74 -23.09 -9.06
CA TYR A 27 16.75 -22.75 -8.03
C TYR A 27 16.21 -21.82 -6.94
N ASP A 28 15.69 -20.65 -7.34
CA ASP A 28 15.19 -19.62 -6.42
C ASP A 28 13.91 -18.96 -6.93
N HIS A 29 13.12 -18.43 -5.99
CA HIS A 29 11.84 -17.78 -6.28
C HIS A 29 11.98 -16.35 -6.81
N LEU A 30 13.12 -15.69 -6.53
CA LEU A 30 13.53 -14.41 -7.08
C LEU A 30 14.97 -14.54 -7.59
N CYS A 31 15.20 -14.25 -8.87
CA CYS A 31 16.54 -14.33 -9.45
C CYS A 31 16.83 -13.13 -10.37
N LEU A 32 18.12 -12.80 -10.50
CA LEU A 32 18.64 -11.89 -11.52
C LEU A 32 19.49 -12.71 -12.50
N PRO A 33 18.88 -13.33 -13.51
CA PRO A 33 19.51 -14.42 -14.25
C PRO A 33 20.72 -13.98 -15.06
N CYS A 34 20.76 -12.72 -15.51
CA CYS A 34 21.93 -12.14 -16.16
C CYS A 34 22.93 -11.63 -15.11
N TRP A 35 24.16 -12.13 -15.13
CA TRP A 35 25.22 -11.75 -14.19
C TRP A 35 25.51 -10.24 -14.16
N LEU A 36 25.32 -9.53 -15.28
CA LEU A 36 25.45 -8.08 -15.35
C LEU A 36 24.37 -7.35 -14.52
N HIS A 37 23.13 -7.87 -14.52
CA HIS A 37 22.07 -7.35 -13.66
C HIS A 37 22.29 -7.74 -12.19
N ALA A 38 22.81 -8.95 -11.92
CA ALA A 38 23.20 -9.35 -10.57
C ALA A 38 24.33 -8.46 -10.02
N LEU A 39 25.32 -8.09 -10.85
CA LEU A 39 26.37 -7.13 -10.50
C LEU A 39 25.81 -5.71 -10.29
N GLN A 40 24.93 -5.23 -11.16
CA GLN A 40 24.22 -3.95 -10.96
C GLN A 40 23.44 -3.94 -9.64
N TRP A 41 22.74 -5.03 -9.32
CA TRP A 41 22.00 -5.18 -8.06
C TRP A 41 22.93 -5.20 -6.85
N PHE A 42 24.04 -5.94 -6.92
CA PHE A 42 25.06 -5.94 -5.86
C PHE A 42 25.64 -4.54 -5.61
N ILE A 43 25.90 -3.77 -6.68
CA ILE A 43 26.33 -2.37 -6.59
C ILE A 43 25.22 -1.48 -5.99
N LEU A 44 23.96 -1.68 -6.37
CA LEU A 44 22.82 -0.92 -5.83
C LEU A 44 22.56 -1.23 -4.35
N GLN A 45 22.71 -2.49 -3.92
CA GLN A 45 22.59 -2.91 -2.51
C GLN A 45 23.70 -2.34 -1.61
N ALA A 46 24.83 -1.90 -2.21
CA ALA A 46 25.88 -1.19 -1.49
C ALA A 46 25.60 0.33 -1.32
N LEU A 47 24.54 0.86 -1.96
CA LEU A 47 24.12 2.26 -1.83
C LEU A 47 22.98 2.39 -0.80
N PRO A 48 22.93 3.48 0.00
CA PRO A 48 21.79 3.76 0.86
C PRO A 48 20.48 3.91 0.05
N ASP A 49 19.37 3.33 0.53
CA ASP A 49 18.06 3.33 -0.15
C ASP A 49 17.64 4.71 -0.70
N ALA A 50 17.86 5.77 0.10
CA ALA A 50 17.54 7.14 -0.28
C ALA A 50 18.30 7.59 -1.54
N MET A 51 19.56 7.16 -1.70
CA MET A 51 20.36 7.43 -2.89
C MET A 51 19.91 6.57 -4.07
N ALA A 52 19.66 5.28 -3.87
CA ALA A 52 19.18 4.39 -4.93
C ALA A 52 17.84 4.88 -5.52
N ILE A 53 16.86 5.19 -4.64
CA ILE A 53 15.57 5.75 -5.03
C ILE A 53 15.74 7.13 -5.71
N GLN A 54 16.63 7.99 -5.20
CA GLN A 54 16.87 9.30 -5.82
C GLN A 54 17.54 9.19 -7.20
N CYS A 55 18.45 8.24 -7.40
CA CYS A 55 19.08 7.95 -8.69
C CYS A 55 18.07 7.40 -9.69
N ILE A 56 17.26 6.41 -9.31
CA ILE A 56 16.19 5.86 -10.16
C ILE A 56 15.16 6.95 -10.49
N PHE A 57 14.73 7.75 -9.51
CA PHE A 57 13.79 8.86 -9.74
C PHE A 57 14.39 9.92 -10.67
N LYS A 58 15.64 10.35 -10.46
CA LYS A 58 16.34 11.29 -11.36
C LYS A 58 16.50 10.72 -12.77
N TYR A 59 16.77 9.42 -12.91
CA TYR A 59 16.86 8.76 -14.21
C TYR A 59 15.50 8.69 -14.91
N SER A 60 14.44 8.25 -14.24
CA SER A 60 13.09 8.15 -14.80
C SER A 60 12.52 9.53 -15.14
N VAL A 61 12.63 10.51 -14.23
CA VAL A 61 12.25 11.91 -14.51
C VAL A 61 13.13 12.51 -15.61
N GLY A 62 14.43 12.22 -15.63
CA GLY A 62 15.33 12.65 -16.71
C GLY A 62 15.00 12.02 -18.05
N THR A 63 14.50 10.79 -18.07
CA THR A 63 14.06 10.08 -19.28
C THR A 63 12.71 10.61 -19.75
N ARG A 64 11.74 10.84 -18.84
CA ARG A 64 10.50 11.53 -19.17
C ARG A 64 10.72 12.97 -19.61
N LYS A 65 11.68 13.68 -19.00
CA LYS A 65 12.13 15.01 -19.44
C LYS A 65 12.75 14.93 -20.83
N LYS A 66 13.56 13.91 -21.16
CA LYS A 66 14.05 13.66 -22.53
C LYS A 66 12.97 13.24 -23.53
N GLU A 67 11.86 12.63 -23.10
CA GLU A 67 10.70 12.34 -23.94
C GLU A 67 9.83 13.58 -24.19
N LEU A 68 9.50 14.35 -23.14
CA LEU A 68 8.84 15.65 -23.23
C LEU A 68 9.71 16.66 -24.01
N GLU A 69 11.03 16.62 -23.83
CA GLU A 69 11.97 17.38 -24.65
C GLU A 69 12.05 16.83 -26.08
N LYS A 70 11.80 15.55 -26.36
CA LYS A 70 11.66 15.07 -27.75
C LYS A 70 10.35 15.54 -28.41
N GLU A 71 9.27 15.61 -27.64
CA GLU A 71 8.01 16.20 -28.07
C GLU A 71 8.20 17.73 -28.32
N SER A 72 8.94 18.41 -27.44
CA SER A 72 9.27 19.85 -27.55
C SER A 72 10.36 20.18 -28.56
N ARG A 73 11.35 19.32 -28.82
CA ARG A 73 12.46 19.52 -29.79
C ARG A 73 12.04 19.31 -31.25
N ARG A 74 10.72 19.14 -31.51
CA ARG A 74 10.12 19.56 -32.79
C ARG A 74 10.12 21.09 -32.97
N ALA A 75 10.45 21.86 -31.92
CA ALA A 75 10.68 23.30 -31.95
C ALA A 75 12.02 23.68 -31.28
N LYS A 76 13.09 23.77 -32.09
CA LYS A 76 14.41 24.38 -31.77
C LYS A 76 15.20 23.66 -30.61
N SER A 77 16.48 23.96 -30.34
CA SER A 77 17.35 23.13 -29.43
C SER A 77 18.62 23.88 -28.89
N ASP A 78 19.52 23.36 -28.03
CA ASP A 78 19.65 21.98 -27.50
C ASP A 78 19.85 21.76 -25.96
N ALA A 79 20.97 21.97 -25.23
CA ALA A 79 22.35 22.42 -25.51
C ALA A 79 23.37 21.76 -24.51
N LYS A 80 24.67 22.10 -24.59
CA LYS A 80 25.84 21.45 -23.93
C LYS A 80 26.17 21.93 -22.50
N ASP A 81 26.88 21.18 -21.63
CA ASP A 81 27.17 19.73 -21.56
C ASP A 81 26.76 19.18 -20.16
N THR A 82 27.51 19.23 -19.03
CA THR A 82 28.96 19.37 -18.71
C THR A 82 29.18 18.72 -17.31
N PRO A 83 30.24 17.91 -17.02
CA PRO A 83 30.23 17.06 -15.82
C PRO A 83 31.19 17.46 -14.67
N TYR A 84 30.89 16.97 -13.47
CA TYR A 84 31.78 16.95 -12.30
C TYR A 84 32.20 15.51 -11.92
N VAL A 85 33.45 15.38 -11.46
CA VAL A 85 34.07 14.14 -10.96
C VAL A 85 34.21 14.22 -9.43
N THR A 86 34.02 13.10 -8.74
CA THR A 86 34.62 12.87 -7.41
C THR A 86 34.96 11.40 -7.24
N ASN A 87 36.09 11.11 -6.60
CA ASN A 87 36.49 9.77 -6.21
C ASN A 87 37.14 9.78 -4.82
N SER A 88 37.03 8.65 -4.13
CA SER A 88 37.82 8.22 -2.95
C SER A 88 37.33 8.69 -1.56
N LEU A 89 37.62 8.02 -0.44
CA LEU A 89 38.52 6.88 -0.16
C LEU A 89 37.92 6.03 1.00
N ALA A 90 38.48 4.84 1.28
CA ALA A 90 38.00 3.92 2.31
C ALA A 90 38.70 4.08 3.67
N THR A 91 38.09 3.57 4.74
CA THR A 91 38.76 2.90 5.89
C THR A 91 37.71 2.21 6.77
N ALA A 92 37.76 0.88 6.86
CA ALA A 92 36.83 0.08 7.65
C ALA A 92 37.58 -1.02 8.42
N GLY A 93 37.24 -1.22 9.70
CA GLY A 93 37.87 -2.22 10.56
C GLY A 93 37.24 -2.25 11.94
N GLN A 94 37.51 -1.24 12.76
CA GLN A 94 37.11 -1.23 14.19
C GLN A 94 35.93 -0.29 14.53
N ARG A 95 35.56 0.67 13.67
CA ARG A 95 34.39 1.55 13.89
C ARG A 95 33.02 0.86 13.76
N LYS A 96 32.95 -0.37 13.22
CA LYS A 96 31.67 -1.04 12.89
C LYS A 96 30.78 -1.26 14.12
N TYR A 97 31.29 -1.88 15.18
CA TYR A 97 30.47 -2.26 16.34
C TYR A 97 29.83 -1.07 17.05
N SER A 98 30.59 0.02 17.28
CA SER A 98 30.03 1.26 17.86
C SER A 98 28.96 1.88 16.97
N ILE A 99 29.13 1.82 15.63
CA ILE A 99 28.15 2.33 14.67
C ILE A 99 26.87 1.47 14.68
N GLU A 100 26.95 0.14 14.75
CA GLU A 100 25.74 -0.70 14.79
C GLU A 100 24.95 -0.54 16.10
N VAL A 101 25.63 -0.39 17.25
CA VAL A 101 24.96 -0.09 18.53
C VAL A 101 24.26 1.28 18.49
N LEU A 102 24.93 2.30 17.94
CA LEU A 102 24.32 3.63 17.76
C LEU A 102 23.15 3.62 16.76
N ARG A 103 23.24 2.83 15.68
CA ARG A 103 22.13 2.62 14.74
C ARG A 103 20.95 1.94 15.41
N LEU A 104 21.17 0.88 16.17
CA LEU A 104 20.10 0.19 16.90
C LEU A 104 19.43 1.12 17.93
N ALA A 105 20.23 1.88 18.69
CA ALA A 105 19.72 2.88 19.61
C ALA A 105 18.89 3.95 18.88
N PHE A 106 19.37 4.47 17.74
CA PHE A 106 18.62 5.43 16.92
C PHE A 106 17.32 4.85 16.37
N VAL A 107 17.31 3.60 15.89
CA VAL A 107 16.11 2.90 15.41
C VAL A 107 15.08 2.74 16.54
N ILE A 108 15.51 2.33 17.73
CA ILE A 108 14.64 2.17 18.91
C ILE A 108 14.09 3.54 19.36
N LEU A 109 14.94 4.56 19.49
CA LEU A 109 14.51 5.91 19.88
C LEU A 109 13.55 6.53 18.86
N ASN A 110 13.82 6.37 17.57
CA ASN A 110 12.91 6.80 16.50
C ASN A 110 11.59 6.03 16.53
N TRP A 111 11.62 4.71 16.78
CA TRP A 111 10.41 3.90 16.92
C TRP A 111 9.57 4.34 18.14
N VAL A 112 10.20 4.61 19.29
CA VAL A 112 9.52 5.17 20.48
C VAL A 112 8.92 6.54 20.17
N TYR A 113 9.69 7.43 19.55
CA TYR A 113 9.22 8.75 19.15
C TYR A 113 7.99 8.65 18.23
N VAL A 114 8.10 7.88 17.14
CA VAL A 114 7.06 7.75 16.11
C VAL A 114 5.77 7.11 16.64
N ASN A 115 5.84 6.09 17.49
CA ASN A 115 4.65 5.39 17.99
C ASN A 115 3.97 6.07 19.18
N PHE A 116 4.72 6.74 20.06
CA PHE A 116 4.19 7.27 21.32
C PHE A 116 4.21 8.80 21.40
N LEU A 117 5.36 9.43 21.13
CA LEU A 117 5.60 10.85 21.41
C LEU A 117 5.14 11.78 20.28
N ARG A 118 5.21 11.32 19.02
CA ARG A 118 4.88 12.14 17.84
C ARG A 118 3.40 12.51 17.85
N PRO A 119 3.05 13.82 17.80
CA PRO A 119 1.66 14.26 17.78
C PRO A 119 0.97 13.85 16.47
N ALA A 120 -0.36 13.79 16.48
CA ALA A 120 -1.13 13.62 15.26
C ALA A 120 -1.21 14.94 14.47
N LYS A 121 -1.24 14.88 13.13
CA LYS A 121 -1.60 16.04 12.31
C LYS A 121 -3.07 16.40 12.48
N ASN A 122 -3.40 17.68 12.42
CA ASN A 122 -4.79 18.13 12.33
C ASN A 122 -5.32 17.86 10.90
N LEU A 123 -6.09 16.78 10.75
CA LEU A 123 -6.56 16.32 9.43
C LEU A 123 -7.49 17.31 8.72
N ARG A 124 -8.16 18.22 9.46
CA ARG A 124 -8.97 19.30 8.87
C ARG A 124 -8.13 20.30 8.04
N LYS A 125 -6.80 20.30 8.19
CA LYS A 125 -5.91 21.10 7.33
C LYS A 125 -5.86 20.59 5.89
N TYR A 126 -6.11 19.30 5.64
CA TYR A 126 -6.22 18.77 4.28
C TYR A 126 -7.54 19.14 3.60
N GLY A 127 -8.62 19.26 4.38
CA GLY A 127 -9.95 19.67 3.89
C GLY A 127 -11.05 19.40 4.91
N SER A 128 -12.27 19.84 4.62
CA SER A 128 -13.42 19.65 5.52
C SER A 128 -14.14 18.30 5.34
N TRP A 129 -13.89 17.58 4.25
CA TRP A 129 -14.51 16.29 3.96
C TRP A 129 -13.50 15.13 3.91
N ALA A 130 -13.94 13.95 4.35
CA ALA A 130 -13.24 12.68 4.19
C ALA A 130 -14.11 11.67 3.40
N LEU A 131 -13.55 11.05 2.36
CA LEU A 131 -14.18 9.94 1.65
C LEU A 131 -13.67 8.62 2.23
N VAL A 132 -14.58 7.71 2.61
CA VAL A 132 -14.24 6.38 3.12
C VAL A 132 -14.94 5.31 2.28
N THR A 133 -14.16 4.42 1.66
CA THR A 133 -14.70 3.24 0.94
C THR A 133 -14.83 2.04 1.87
N GLY A 134 -15.95 1.31 1.76
CA GLY A 134 -16.31 0.23 2.69
C GLY A 134 -16.56 0.66 4.16
N PRO A 135 -17.33 1.73 4.46
CA PRO A 135 -17.52 2.24 5.82
C PRO A 135 -18.59 1.48 6.62
N THR A 136 -19.19 0.42 6.08
CA THR A 136 -20.33 -0.28 6.69
C THR A 136 -19.92 -1.30 7.76
N ASP A 137 -18.65 -1.70 7.81
CA ASP A 137 -18.12 -2.65 8.79
C ASP A 137 -16.62 -2.40 9.04
N GLY A 138 -16.06 -3.08 10.04
CA GLY A 138 -14.61 -3.20 10.24
C GLY A 138 -13.85 -1.89 10.44
N ILE A 139 -12.67 -1.83 9.83
CA ILE A 139 -11.73 -0.70 9.90
C ILE A 139 -12.35 0.57 9.29
N GLY A 140 -12.95 0.47 8.09
CA GLY A 140 -13.63 1.58 7.41
C GLY A 140 -14.74 2.22 8.24
N LYS A 141 -15.59 1.41 8.90
CA LYS A 141 -16.60 1.92 9.84
C LYS A 141 -15.95 2.72 10.96
N SER A 142 -14.88 2.19 11.54
CA SER A 142 -14.18 2.85 12.63
C SER A 142 -13.54 4.17 12.19
N PHE A 143 -12.92 4.22 10.99
CA PHE A 143 -12.46 5.49 10.39
C PHE A 143 -13.59 6.53 10.26
N ALA A 144 -14.75 6.15 9.73
CA ALA A 144 -15.88 7.07 9.57
C ALA A 144 -16.31 7.71 10.91
N PHE A 145 -16.46 6.90 11.97
CA PHE A 145 -16.76 7.41 13.32
C PHE A 145 -15.65 8.31 13.89
N GLN A 146 -14.38 7.94 13.69
CA GLN A 146 -13.26 8.74 14.20
C GLN A 146 -13.10 10.08 13.43
N PHE A 147 -13.38 10.12 12.13
CA PHE A 147 -13.38 11.37 11.36
C PHE A 147 -14.53 12.30 11.76
N ALA A 148 -15.75 11.78 11.92
CA ALA A 148 -16.87 12.56 12.46
C ALA A 148 -16.52 13.14 13.84
N LYS A 149 -15.93 12.33 14.73
CA LYS A 149 -15.42 12.79 16.04
C LYS A 149 -14.39 13.92 15.93
N THR A 150 -13.56 13.93 14.90
CA THR A 150 -12.60 15.03 14.64
C THR A 150 -13.21 16.23 13.90
N GLY A 151 -14.50 16.22 13.59
CA GLY A 151 -15.21 17.32 12.93
C GLY A 151 -15.00 17.38 11.41
N LEU A 152 -14.77 16.24 10.77
CA LEU A 152 -14.82 16.10 9.31
C LEU A 152 -16.21 15.64 8.85
N ASN A 153 -16.67 16.19 7.73
CA ASN A 153 -17.83 15.69 6.99
C ASN A 153 -17.45 14.43 6.19
N LEU A 154 -18.42 13.60 5.81
CA LEU A 154 -18.15 12.26 5.29
C LEU A 154 -18.80 11.99 3.93
N VAL A 155 -18.02 11.44 2.99
CA VAL A 155 -18.54 10.75 1.81
C VAL A 155 -18.37 9.24 2.04
N LEU A 156 -19.48 8.54 2.23
CA LEU A 156 -19.52 7.12 2.59
C LEU A 156 -19.83 6.28 1.35
N VAL A 157 -18.85 5.51 0.87
CA VAL A 157 -18.97 4.75 -0.38
C VAL A 157 -19.04 3.25 -0.10
N GLY A 158 -20.15 2.61 -0.46
CA GLY A 158 -20.35 1.18 -0.22
C GLY A 158 -21.53 0.58 -0.97
N ARG A 159 -21.63 -0.75 -0.98
CA ARG A 159 -22.54 -1.48 -1.88
C ARG A 159 -23.94 -1.78 -1.36
N ASN A 160 -24.21 -1.56 -0.07
CA ASN A 160 -25.50 -1.86 0.53
C ASN A 160 -26.08 -0.57 1.13
N PRO A 161 -27.24 -0.08 0.62
CA PRO A 161 -27.80 1.20 1.01
C PRO A 161 -28.25 1.22 2.47
N ASP A 162 -28.86 0.13 2.96
CA ASP A 162 -29.38 0.03 4.33
C ASP A 162 -28.25 0.21 5.36
N LYS A 163 -27.14 -0.51 5.20
CA LYS A 163 -25.97 -0.38 6.08
C LYS A 163 -25.25 0.95 5.95
N LEU A 164 -25.34 1.63 4.79
CA LEU A 164 -24.83 2.99 4.64
C LEU A 164 -25.72 3.96 5.45
N LYS A 165 -27.04 3.80 5.38
CA LYS A 165 -28.01 4.55 6.19
C LYS A 165 -27.78 4.29 7.68
N ASP A 166 -27.74 3.04 8.13
CA ASP A 166 -27.49 2.65 9.53
C ASP A 166 -26.23 3.32 10.11
N VAL A 167 -25.13 3.34 9.33
CA VAL A 167 -23.88 3.98 9.73
C VAL A 167 -23.99 5.51 9.70
N SER A 168 -24.69 6.08 8.72
CA SER A 168 -24.94 7.54 8.64
C SER A 168 -25.73 8.01 9.86
N ASP A 169 -26.87 7.37 10.13
CA ASP A 169 -27.76 7.67 11.26
C ASP A 169 -27.02 7.50 12.59
N SER A 170 -26.26 6.41 12.75
CA SER A 170 -25.45 6.14 13.96
C SER A 170 -24.32 7.16 14.18
N ILE A 171 -23.80 7.76 13.11
CA ILE A 171 -22.79 8.84 13.18
C ILE A 171 -23.48 10.16 13.53
N GLN A 172 -24.57 10.50 12.85
CA GLN A 172 -25.33 11.73 13.11
C GLN A 172 -25.91 11.77 14.53
N ALA A 173 -26.39 10.65 15.06
CA ALA A 173 -26.86 10.54 16.44
C ALA A 173 -25.77 10.85 17.49
N LYS A 174 -24.49 10.68 17.16
CA LYS A 174 -23.35 11.03 18.04
C LYS A 174 -22.71 12.37 17.71
N TYR A 175 -22.81 12.80 16.46
CA TYR A 175 -22.11 13.94 15.89
C TYR A 175 -23.05 14.73 14.97
N ALA A 176 -24.12 15.31 15.53
CA ALA A 176 -25.24 15.90 14.77
C ALA A 176 -24.85 17.02 13.77
N LYS A 177 -23.65 17.61 13.89
CA LYS A 177 -23.12 18.61 12.96
C LYS A 177 -22.38 18.03 11.75
N THR A 178 -22.13 16.72 11.72
CA THR A 178 -21.43 16.03 10.61
C THR A 178 -22.37 15.87 9.42
N GLN A 179 -22.03 16.53 8.31
CA GLN A 179 -22.69 16.31 7.02
C GLN A 179 -22.21 14.97 6.43
N ILE A 180 -23.14 14.20 5.87
CA ILE A 180 -22.86 12.89 5.28
C ILE A 180 -23.50 12.81 3.89
N LYS A 181 -22.71 12.43 2.88
CA LYS A 181 -23.22 11.95 1.58
C LYS A 181 -22.94 10.46 1.48
N SER A 182 -23.94 9.65 1.18
CA SER A 182 -23.78 8.21 0.93
C SER A 182 -23.86 7.93 -0.57
N VAL A 183 -22.91 7.12 -1.09
CA VAL A 183 -22.83 6.76 -2.50
C VAL A 183 -22.85 5.24 -2.63
N VAL A 184 -23.82 4.72 -3.38
CA VAL A 184 -23.97 3.27 -3.59
C VAL A 184 -23.07 2.83 -4.74
N VAL A 185 -22.08 2.00 -4.42
CA VAL A 185 -21.12 1.42 -5.39
C VAL A 185 -20.80 -0.01 -4.99
N ASP A 186 -21.09 -0.97 -5.87
CA ASP A 186 -20.52 -2.31 -5.79
C ASP A 186 -19.28 -2.42 -6.67
N PHE A 187 -18.12 -2.55 -6.03
CA PHE A 187 -16.82 -2.59 -6.69
C PHE A 187 -16.60 -3.88 -7.53
N SER A 188 -17.44 -4.90 -7.39
CA SER A 188 -17.46 -6.08 -8.28
C SER A 188 -18.32 -5.86 -9.54
N GLY A 189 -19.42 -5.10 -9.41
CA GLY A 189 -20.34 -4.68 -10.49
C GLY A 189 -19.75 -3.65 -11.46
N ASP A 190 -20.57 -2.76 -12.03
CA ASP A 190 -20.02 -1.70 -12.90
C ASP A 190 -19.20 -0.70 -12.08
N LEU A 191 -17.88 -0.72 -12.29
CA LEU A 191 -16.94 0.09 -11.53
C LEU A 191 -16.76 1.47 -12.16
N ASP A 192 -16.98 1.62 -13.47
CA ASP A 192 -16.85 2.91 -14.13
C ASP A 192 -18.07 3.78 -13.83
N GLU A 193 -19.27 3.23 -13.97
CA GLU A 193 -20.51 3.88 -13.54
C GLU A 193 -20.49 4.21 -12.02
N GLY A 194 -19.97 3.28 -11.21
CA GLY A 194 -19.76 3.51 -9.78
C GLY A 194 -18.77 4.64 -9.46
N VAL A 195 -17.74 4.83 -10.29
CA VAL A 195 -16.74 5.89 -10.10
C VAL A 195 -17.23 7.25 -10.60
N GLU A 196 -18.05 7.31 -11.66
CA GLU A 196 -18.71 8.56 -12.05
C GLU A 196 -19.66 9.07 -10.94
N ARG A 197 -20.48 8.19 -10.34
CA ARG A 197 -21.29 8.54 -9.15
C ARG A 197 -20.47 9.07 -7.98
N ILE A 198 -19.22 8.60 -7.80
CA ILE A 198 -18.31 9.14 -6.79
C ILE A 198 -17.86 10.56 -7.18
N LYS A 199 -17.51 10.81 -8.45
CA LYS A 199 -17.10 12.15 -8.93
C LYS A 199 -18.21 13.18 -8.75
N GLU A 200 -19.43 12.85 -9.14
CA GLU A 200 -20.63 13.68 -8.93
C GLU A 200 -20.84 14.00 -7.44
N ALA A 201 -20.74 12.98 -6.57
CA ALA A 201 -20.94 13.17 -5.14
C ALA A 201 -19.87 14.06 -4.48
N ILE A 202 -18.62 14.04 -4.96
CA ILE A 202 -17.52 14.88 -4.45
C ILE A 202 -17.40 16.24 -5.15
N GLU A 203 -18.20 16.53 -6.17
CA GLU A 203 -18.16 17.81 -6.87
C GLU A 203 -18.47 18.96 -5.90
N GLY A 204 -17.72 20.06 -6.03
CA GLY A 204 -17.76 21.20 -5.12
C GLY A 204 -17.19 20.95 -3.70
N LEU A 205 -16.92 19.70 -3.30
CA LEU A 205 -16.48 19.39 -1.93
C LEU A 205 -14.97 19.56 -1.72
N ASP A 206 -14.60 20.11 -0.55
CA ASP A 206 -13.21 20.15 -0.06
C ASP A 206 -12.82 18.80 0.57
N VAL A 207 -12.78 17.75 -0.26
CA VAL A 207 -12.32 16.40 0.11
C VAL A 207 -10.83 16.44 0.39
N GLY A 208 -10.48 16.46 1.67
CA GLY A 208 -9.11 16.50 2.17
C GLY A 208 -8.51 15.12 2.45
N VAL A 209 -9.35 14.14 2.79
CA VAL A 209 -8.88 12.78 3.14
C VAL A 209 -9.61 11.74 2.28
N LEU A 210 -8.88 10.78 1.74
CA LEU A 210 -9.41 9.58 1.09
C LEU A 210 -8.90 8.34 1.82
N ILE A 211 -9.80 7.49 2.30
CA ILE A 211 -9.47 6.15 2.80
C ILE A 211 -9.99 5.10 1.81
N ASN A 212 -9.07 4.52 1.04
CA ASN A 212 -9.32 3.32 0.25
C ASN A 212 -9.20 2.09 1.16
N ASN A 213 -10.31 1.76 1.83
CA ASN A 213 -10.44 0.63 2.75
C ASN A 213 -11.25 -0.55 2.15
N VAL A 214 -12.07 -0.31 1.12
CA VAL A 214 -12.82 -1.39 0.47
C VAL A 214 -11.87 -2.48 -0.03
N GLY A 215 -12.28 -3.72 0.17
CA GLY A 215 -11.49 -4.88 -0.23
C GLY A 215 -12.21 -6.18 0.10
N ILE A 216 -11.78 -7.26 -0.53
CA ILE A 216 -12.18 -8.62 -0.20
C ILE A 216 -10.96 -9.53 -0.05
N SER A 217 -11.17 -10.64 0.63
CA SER A 217 -10.21 -11.75 0.76
C SER A 217 -10.94 -13.07 0.53
N TYR A 218 -10.23 -14.18 0.67
CA TYR A 218 -10.77 -15.52 0.46
C TYR A 218 -11.74 -15.87 1.61
N PRO A 219 -12.78 -16.69 1.39
CA PRO A 219 -13.66 -17.16 2.48
C PRO A 219 -12.89 -18.01 3.52
N TYR A 220 -11.86 -18.74 3.06
CA TYR A 220 -10.84 -19.44 3.82
C TYR A 220 -9.68 -19.79 2.88
N ALA A 221 -8.55 -20.25 3.41
CA ALA A 221 -7.35 -20.62 2.66
C ALA A 221 -7.62 -21.71 1.59
N ARG A 222 -7.31 -21.42 0.32
CA ARG A 222 -7.46 -22.33 -0.84
C ARG A 222 -6.18 -22.37 -1.67
N PHE A 223 -5.84 -23.52 -2.24
CA PHE A 223 -4.78 -23.56 -3.25
C PHE A 223 -5.22 -22.82 -4.50
N PHE A 224 -4.27 -22.25 -5.24
CA PHE A 224 -4.58 -21.37 -6.37
C PHE A 224 -5.47 -22.02 -7.45
N HIS A 225 -5.24 -23.31 -7.74
CA HIS A 225 -6.04 -24.08 -8.71
C HIS A 225 -7.48 -24.37 -8.26
N GLU A 226 -7.85 -24.05 -7.02
CA GLU A 226 -9.19 -24.23 -6.45
C GLU A 226 -9.94 -22.90 -6.28
N VAL A 227 -9.33 -21.78 -6.66
CA VAL A 227 -9.96 -20.47 -6.61
C VAL A 227 -10.87 -20.33 -7.81
N ASP A 228 -12.16 -20.14 -7.55
CA ASP A 228 -13.15 -19.94 -8.60
C ASP A 228 -12.91 -18.62 -9.36
N GLN A 229 -13.23 -18.63 -10.65
CA GLN A 229 -12.95 -17.49 -11.55
C GLN A 229 -13.67 -16.19 -11.12
N VAL A 230 -14.83 -16.32 -10.47
CA VAL A 230 -15.59 -15.17 -9.96
C VAL A 230 -14.85 -14.54 -8.78
N LEU A 231 -14.40 -15.32 -7.80
CA LEU A 231 -13.57 -14.85 -6.69
C LEU A 231 -12.25 -14.25 -7.18
N LEU A 232 -11.57 -14.89 -8.13
CA LEU A 232 -10.31 -14.39 -8.72
C LEU A 232 -10.50 -13.02 -9.37
N LYS A 233 -11.51 -12.89 -10.25
CA LYS A 233 -11.85 -11.62 -10.91
C LYS A 233 -12.22 -10.54 -9.90
N ASN A 234 -13.04 -10.87 -8.90
CA ASN A 234 -13.48 -9.93 -7.88
C ASN A 234 -12.34 -9.49 -6.95
N LEU A 235 -11.39 -10.37 -6.61
CA LEU A 235 -10.22 -10.02 -5.81
C LEU A 235 -9.40 -8.92 -6.47
N ILE A 236 -9.08 -9.10 -7.76
CA ILE A 236 -8.33 -8.11 -8.54
C ILE A 236 -9.17 -6.84 -8.69
N LYS A 237 -10.40 -6.94 -9.19
CA LYS A 237 -11.23 -5.77 -9.49
C LYS A 237 -11.54 -4.91 -8.26
N VAL A 238 -11.91 -5.51 -7.13
CA VAL A 238 -12.23 -4.76 -5.91
C VAL A 238 -10.97 -4.17 -5.26
N ASN A 239 -9.90 -4.96 -5.10
CA ASN A 239 -8.72 -4.52 -4.34
C ASN A 239 -7.79 -3.61 -5.16
N VAL A 240 -7.61 -3.91 -6.46
CA VAL A 240 -6.70 -3.21 -7.38
C VAL A 240 -7.45 -2.11 -8.11
N GLU A 241 -8.35 -2.46 -9.05
CA GLU A 241 -9.01 -1.48 -9.91
C GLU A 241 -9.84 -0.47 -9.10
N GLY A 242 -10.57 -0.93 -8.08
CA GLY A 242 -11.35 -0.08 -7.19
C GLY A 242 -10.50 0.98 -6.48
N THR A 243 -9.39 0.57 -5.85
CA THR A 243 -8.43 1.48 -5.20
C THR A 243 -7.87 2.49 -6.21
N THR A 244 -7.48 2.03 -7.40
CA THR A 244 -6.84 2.86 -8.42
C THR A 244 -7.81 3.87 -9.02
N LYS A 245 -9.02 3.46 -9.42
CA LYS A 245 -10.01 4.37 -10.03
C LYS A 245 -10.59 5.38 -9.04
N VAL A 246 -10.84 5.01 -7.78
CA VAL A 246 -11.26 5.98 -6.75
C VAL A 246 -10.15 6.98 -6.43
N THR A 247 -8.89 6.53 -6.37
CA THR A 247 -7.73 7.44 -6.25
C THR A 247 -7.67 8.41 -7.43
N GLN A 248 -7.83 7.92 -8.66
CA GLN A 248 -7.85 8.73 -9.87
C GLN A 248 -8.99 9.75 -9.90
N ALA A 249 -10.16 9.42 -9.35
CA ALA A 249 -11.31 10.34 -9.26
C ALA A 249 -11.09 11.48 -8.26
N VAL A 250 -10.49 11.21 -7.09
CA VAL A 250 -10.35 12.20 -6.01
C VAL A 250 -9.10 13.08 -6.16
N LEU A 251 -7.99 12.51 -6.64
CA LEU A 251 -6.68 13.16 -6.69
C LEU A 251 -6.65 14.50 -7.46
N PRO A 252 -7.31 14.69 -8.62
CA PRO A 252 -7.30 15.97 -9.33
C PRO A 252 -7.85 17.14 -8.50
N GLY A 253 -8.89 16.90 -7.69
CA GLY A 253 -9.45 17.91 -6.78
C GLY A 253 -8.48 18.29 -5.67
N MET A 254 -7.79 17.32 -5.08
CA MET A 254 -6.74 17.56 -4.08
C MET A 254 -5.57 18.36 -4.68
N LEU A 255 -5.14 18.03 -5.90
CA LEU A 255 -4.06 18.74 -6.61
C LEU A 255 -4.42 20.20 -6.91
N LYS A 256 -5.65 20.47 -7.36
CA LYS A 256 -6.16 21.84 -7.58
C LYS A 256 -6.09 22.68 -6.29
N ARG A 257 -6.31 22.05 -5.13
CA ARG A 257 -6.24 22.69 -3.81
C ARG A 257 -4.84 22.68 -3.18
N LYS A 258 -3.87 21.96 -3.76
CA LYS A 258 -2.51 21.71 -3.23
C LYS A 258 -2.49 21.18 -1.79
N LYS A 259 -3.53 20.41 -1.42
CA LYS A 259 -3.68 19.77 -0.12
C LYS A 259 -4.49 18.49 -0.26
N GLY A 260 -4.01 17.41 0.36
CA GLY A 260 -4.76 16.16 0.44
C GLY A 260 -3.98 15.06 1.17
N ALA A 261 -4.71 14.08 1.70
CA ALA A 261 -4.15 12.86 2.26
C ALA A 261 -4.89 11.64 1.67
N ILE A 262 -4.15 10.71 1.07
CA ILE A 262 -4.70 9.45 0.52
C ILE A 262 -4.10 8.30 1.32
N VAL A 263 -4.96 7.50 1.93
CA VAL A 263 -4.58 6.30 2.69
C VAL A 263 -5.16 5.08 1.99
N ASN A 264 -4.29 4.18 1.56
CA ASN A 264 -4.67 2.90 1.00
C ASN A 264 -4.42 1.82 2.05
N ILE A 265 -5.42 0.98 2.33
CA ILE A 265 -5.28 -0.11 3.31
C ILE A 265 -4.61 -1.31 2.63
N GLY A 266 -3.32 -1.49 2.93
CA GLY A 266 -2.50 -2.65 2.55
C GLY A 266 -2.85 -3.89 3.39
N SER A 267 -1.87 -4.75 3.65
CA SER A 267 -2.02 -5.92 4.52
C SER A 267 -0.65 -6.49 4.90
N GLY A 268 -0.48 -6.92 6.16
CA GLY A 268 0.73 -7.62 6.60
C GLY A 268 1.03 -8.86 5.76
N ALA A 269 0.01 -9.47 5.15
CA ALA A 269 0.10 -10.59 4.21
C ALA A 269 0.98 -10.36 2.97
N ALA A 270 1.37 -9.12 2.67
CA ALA A 270 2.17 -8.79 1.49
C ALA A 270 3.33 -7.82 1.76
N ILE A 271 3.45 -7.29 2.97
CA ILE A 271 4.50 -6.32 3.36
C ILE A 271 5.30 -6.81 4.59
N VAL A 272 4.71 -7.66 5.45
CA VAL A 272 5.28 -8.07 6.74
C VAL A 272 5.71 -9.54 6.75
N ILE A 273 5.09 -10.38 5.93
CA ILE A 273 5.54 -11.76 5.65
C ILE A 273 5.98 -11.87 4.18
N PRO A 274 7.00 -12.71 3.88
CA PRO A 274 7.52 -12.86 2.52
C PRO A 274 6.51 -13.52 1.57
N SER A 275 5.74 -14.51 2.05
CA SER A 275 4.60 -15.06 1.30
C SER A 275 3.37 -15.34 2.17
N ASP A 276 2.18 -15.29 1.55
CA ASP A 276 0.92 -15.74 2.16
C ASP A 276 0.34 -16.95 1.38
N PRO A 277 0.89 -18.16 1.59
CA PRO A 277 0.41 -19.37 0.94
C PRO A 277 -1.08 -19.60 1.18
N LEU A 278 -1.76 -20.07 0.13
CA LEU A 278 -3.22 -20.27 0.04
C LEU A 278 -4.06 -18.96 0.07
N TYR A 279 -3.41 -17.80 -0.06
CA TYR A 279 -4.03 -16.48 -0.26
C TYR A 279 -3.32 -15.69 -1.39
N SER A 280 -2.67 -16.38 -2.33
CA SER A 280 -1.71 -15.82 -3.30
C SER A 280 -2.23 -14.57 -4.05
N VAL A 281 -3.43 -14.64 -4.61
CA VAL A 281 -4.04 -13.50 -5.32
C VAL A 281 -4.31 -12.34 -4.36
N TYR A 282 -4.79 -12.61 -3.14
CA TYR A 282 -5.04 -11.57 -2.14
C TYR A 282 -3.74 -10.84 -1.76
N ALA A 283 -2.68 -11.58 -1.45
CA ALA A 283 -1.37 -11.00 -1.17
C ALA A 283 -0.84 -10.18 -2.35
N ALA A 284 -0.92 -10.70 -3.58
CA ALA A 284 -0.52 -9.96 -4.79
C ALA A 284 -1.29 -8.63 -4.95
N THR A 285 -2.61 -8.61 -4.70
CA THR A 285 -3.38 -7.35 -4.73
C THR A 285 -2.96 -6.36 -3.64
N LYS A 286 -2.45 -6.83 -2.49
CA LYS A 286 -1.98 -5.96 -1.41
C LYS A 286 -0.53 -5.49 -1.62
N ALA A 287 0.31 -6.28 -2.29
CA ALA A 287 1.61 -5.83 -2.80
C ALA A 287 1.46 -4.72 -3.84
N TYR A 288 0.48 -4.84 -4.76
CA TYR A 288 0.13 -3.75 -5.68
C TYR A 288 -0.21 -2.46 -4.93
N ILE A 289 -1.05 -2.53 -3.89
CA ILE A 289 -1.47 -1.35 -3.12
C ILE A 289 -0.27 -0.65 -2.47
N ASP A 290 0.69 -1.40 -1.91
CA ASP A 290 1.89 -0.79 -1.33
C ASP A 290 2.73 -0.07 -2.40
N GLN A 291 3.09 -0.77 -3.48
CA GLN A 291 3.91 -0.20 -4.54
C GLN A 291 3.24 0.98 -5.26
N PHE A 292 1.92 0.93 -5.45
CA PHE A 292 1.11 2.04 -5.96
C PHE A 292 1.20 3.25 -5.01
N SER A 293 0.99 3.04 -3.71
CA SER A 293 1.06 4.11 -2.69
C SER A 293 2.46 4.75 -2.61
N ARG A 294 3.52 3.93 -2.66
CA ARG A 294 4.91 4.40 -2.66
C ARG A 294 5.24 5.24 -3.90
N SER A 295 4.77 4.82 -5.07
CA SER A 295 4.95 5.59 -6.32
C SER A 295 4.24 6.94 -6.25
N LEU A 296 2.95 6.94 -5.91
CA LEU A 296 2.15 8.16 -5.74
C LEU A 296 2.73 9.12 -4.69
N TYR A 297 3.23 8.62 -3.56
CA TYR A 297 3.91 9.46 -2.57
C TYR A 297 5.12 10.17 -3.17
N VAL A 298 5.97 9.45 -3.89
CA VAL A 298 7.15 10.03 -4.54
C VAL A 298 6.72 11.06 -5.61
N GLU A 299 5.69 10.78 -6.40
CA GLU A 299 5.16 11.68 -7.43
C GLU A 299 4.55 12.97 -6.85
N TYR A 300 3.70 12.86 -5.82
CA TYR A 300 2.82 13.96 -5.41
C TYR A 300 3.18 14.66 -4.09
N ARG A 301 4.19 14.19 -3.33
CA ARG A 301 4.65 14.85 -2.08
C ARG A 301 4.97 16.34 -2.21
N LYS A 302 5.50 16.77 -3.37
CA LYS A 302 5.82 18.18 -3.64
C LYS A 302 4.60 19.03 -4.03
N SER A 303 3.47 18.38 -4.32
CA SER A 303 2.19 19.01 -4.67
C SER A 303 1.25 19.17 -3.47
N GLY A 304 1.76 18.93 -2.24
CA GLY A 304 0.98 19.01 -1.00
C GLY A 304 0.06 17.81 -0.76
N ILE A 305 0.28 16.70 -1.47
CA ILE A 305 -0.51 15.46 -1.30
C ILE A 305 0.35 14.43 -0.58
N ASP A 306 -0.08 14.05 0.62
CA ASP A 306 0.50 12.94 1.35
C ASP A 306 -0.20 11.63 0.92
N VAL A 307 0.55 10.62 0.46
CA VAL A 307 0.01 9.30 0.12
C VAL A 307 0.65 8.23 0.98
N GLN A 308 -0.15 7.34 1.54
CA GLN A 308 0.27 6.38 2.56
C GLN A 308 -0.38 5.00 2.38
N CYS A 309 0.41 3.95 2.38
CA CYS A 309 -0.02 2.58 2.63
C CYS A 309 -0.10 2.35 4.15
N GLN A 310 -1.27 1.99 4.68
CA GLN A 310 -1.39 1.51 6.05
C GLN A 310 -1.53 -0.01 6.06
N VAL A 311 -0.65 -0.67 6.81
CA VAL A 311 -0.47 -2.12 6.81
C VAL A 311 -1.05 -2.69 8.11
N PRO A 312 -2.31 -3.15 8.12
CA PRO A 312 -2.85 -3.95 9.21
C PRO A 312 -2.31 -5.38 9.16
N LEU A 313 -1.93 -5.94 10.31
CA LEU A 313 -1.94 -7.40 10.50
C LEU A 313 -3.37 -7.80 10.90
N TYR A 314 -3.54 -8.81 11.75
CA TYR A 314 -4.87 -9.20 12.23
C TYR A 314 -5.52 -8.08 13.04
N VAL A 315 -6.72 -7.67 12.62
CA VAL A 315 -7.64 -6.75 13.32
C VAL A 315 -8.97 -7.48 13.48
N ALA A 316 -9.62 -7.37 14.64
CA ALA A 316 -10.86 -8.09 14.94
C ALA A 316 -12.01 -7.61 14.03
N THR A 317 -12.23 -8.33 12.93
CA THR A 317 -13.17 -8.00 11.85
C THR A 317 -13.86 -9.25 11.33
N LYS A 318 -15.04 -9.09 10.71
CA LYS A 318 -15.73 -10.18 10.02
C LYS A 318 -14.90 -10.76 8.85
N MET A 319 -14.17 -9.91 8.12
CA MET A 319 -13.28 -10.34 7.03
C MET A 319 -12.18 -11.28 7.53
N ALA A 320 -11.52 -10.95 8.63
CA ALA A 320 -10.51 -11.82 9.25
C ALA A 320 -11.11 -13.04 9.98
N SER A 321 -12.44 -13.17 10.05
CA SER A 321 -13.16 -14.17 10.87
C SER A 321 -12.81 -14.15 12.36
N ILE A 322 -12.32 -13.02 12.89
CA ILE A 322 -11.94 -12.86 14.30
C ILE A 322 -12.93 -11.94 15.01
N LYS A 323 -13.66 -12.47 16.01
CA LYS A 323 -14.70 -11.74 16.74
C LYS A 323 -14.22 -10.97 17.97
N ARG A 324 -13.15 -11.42 18.64
CA ARG A 324 -12.62 -10.84 19.88
C ARG A 324 -11.25 -10.23 19.63
N SER A 325 -11.02 -9.05 20.21
CA SER A 325 -9.70 -8.42 20.21
C SER A 325 -8.78 -9.01 21.28
N SER A 326 -7.47 -8.93 21.05
CA SER A 326 -6.40 -9.26 21.98
C SER A 326 -5.25 -8.24 21.85
N PHE A 327 -4.18 -8.38 22.61
CA PHE A 327 -3.03 -7.46 22.56
C PHE A 327 -2.44 -7.32 21.14
N PHE A 328 -2.25 -8.43 20.42
CA PHE A 328 -1.74 -8.44 19.04
C PHE A 328 -2.85 -8.36 17.97
N VAL A 329 -4.12 -8.37 18.37
CA VAL A 329 -5.28 -8.28 17.46
C VAL A 329 -6.21 -7.16 17.95
N PRO A 330 -5.93 -5.89 17.63
CA PRO A 330 -6.72 -4.77 18.15
C PRO A 330 -8.18 -4.84 17.67
N SER A 331 -9.06 -4.17 18.41
CA SER A 331 -10.37 -3.82 17.87
C SER A 331 -10.19 -2.79 16.74
N THR A 332 -11.19 -2.71 15.86
CA THR A 332 -11.18 -1.78 14.72
C THR A 332 -11.10 -0.32 15.18
N ASP A 333 -11.71 0.01 16.32
CA ASP A 333 -11.63 1.32 16.96
C ASP A 333 -10.23 1.66 17.50
N VAL A 334 -9.53 0.68 18.10
CA VAL A 334 -8.14 0.86 18.56
C VAL A 334 -7.23 1.06 17.35
N TYR A 335 -7.39 0.22 16.32
CA TYR A 335 -6.62 0.34 15.08
C TYR A 335 -6.88 1.68 14.38
N ALA A 336 -8.13 2.09 14.19
CA ALA A 336 -8.48 3.34 13.50
C ALA A 336 -7.97 4.59 14.24
N ARG A 337 -7.97 4.60 15.59
CA ARG A 337 -7.35 5.69 16.35
C ARG A 337 -5.85 5.76 16.16
N ALA A 338 -5.15 4.62 16.16
CA ALA A 338 -3.72 4.58 15.89
C ALA A 338 -3.45 5.04 14.45
N ALA A 339 -4.16 4.48 13.48
CA ALA A 339 -4.13 4.84 12.06
C ALA A 339 -4.27 6.34 11.79
N MET A 340 -5.24 7.03 12.41
CA MET A 340 -5.40 8.48 12.22
C MET A 340 -4.17 9.29 12.66
N ARG A 341 -3.42 8.86 13.69
CA ARG A 341 -2.19 9.56 14.13
C ARG A 341 -1.09 9.54 13.08
N TRP A 342 -1.06 8.53 12.21
CA TRP A 342 -0.03 8.33 11.19
C TRP A 342 -0.30 9.04 9.86
N ILE A 343 -1.53 9.50 9.62
CA ILE A 343 -1.91 10.13 8.35
C ILE A 343 -1.04 11.37 8.09
N GLY A 344 -0.37 11.37 6.94
CA GLY A 344 0.52 12.44 6.51
C GLY A 344 1.99 12.28 6.87
N TYR A 345 2.41 11.18 7.50
CA TYR A 345 3.82 10.93 7.80
C TYR A 345 4.47 10.00 6.76
N GLU A 346 4.76 8.74 7.10
CA GLU A 346 5.50 7.83 6.23
C GLU A 346 4.64 7.30 5.05
N PRO A 347 5.25 6.98 3.88
CA PRO A 347 4.54 6.41 2.74
C PRO A 347 4.03 4.99 2.96
N CYS A 348 4.60 4.26 3.92
CA CYS A 348 4.14 2.95 4.35
C CYS A 348 4.35 2.85 5.86
N CYS A 349 3.33 2.39 6.59
CA CYS A 349 3.41 2.24 8.03
C CYS A 349 2.50 1.13 8.55
N THR A 350 2.82 0.66 9.75
CA THR A 350 2.00 -0.28 10.53
C THR A 350 1.52 0.48 11.78
N PRO A 351 0.33 1.12 11.76
CA PRO A 351 0.02 2.17 12.74
C PRO A 351 -0.15 1.71 14.18
N TYR A 352 -0.56 0.46 14.38
CA TYR A 352 -0.74 -0.14 15.70
C TYR A 352 0.60 -0.71 16.18
N TRP A 353 1.19 -0.12 17.23
CA TRP A 353 2.58 -0.40 17.61
C TRP A 353 2.92 -1.89 17.90
N PRO A 354 2.03 -2.75 18.45
CA PRO A 354 2.33 -4.18 18.59
C PRO A 354 2.43 -4.91 17.24
N HIS A 355 1.77 -4.41 16.19
CA HIS A 355 1.95 -4.90 14.83
C HIS A 355 3.31 -4.47 14.25
N SER A 356 3.79 -3.26 14.55
CA SER A 356 5.14 -2.83 14.10
C SER A 356 6.26 -3.55 14.85
N PHE A 357 6.03 -3.93 16.11
CA PHE A 357 6.89 -4.86 16.84
C PHE A 357 6.92 -6.26 16.20
N ILE A 358 5.76 -6.84 15.84
CA ILE A 358 5.71 -8.12 15.11
C ILE A 358 6.49 -8.04 13.79
N TRP A 359 6.36 -6.94 13.05
CA TRP A 359 7.11 -6.73 11.82
C TRP A 359 8.63 -6.70 12.07
N GLY A 360 9.07 -5.98 13.10
CA GLY A 360 10.47 -5.99 13.53
C GLY A 360 11.00 -7.39 13.81
N VAL A 361 10.27 -8.20 14.59
CA VAL A 361 10.64 -9.59 14.90
C VAL A 361 10.70 -10.45 13.62
N LEU A 362 9.68 -10.38 12.77
CA LEU A 362 9.63 -11.16 11.53
C LEU A 362 10.74 -10.76 10.55
N SER A 363 11.14 -9.49 10.49
CA SER A 363 12.21 -9.01 9.61
C SER A 363 13.61 -9.57 9.92
N ILE A 364 13.79 -10.18 11.10
CA ILE A 364 15.05 -10.80 11.55
C ILE A 364 15.05 -12.32 11.28
N LEU A 365 13.88 -12.93 11.07
CA LEU A 365 13.76 -14.38 10.88
C LEU A 365 14.02 -14.79 9.42
N PRO A 366 14.70 -15.93 9.17
CA PRO A 366 14.84 -16.47 7.82
C PRO A 366 13.48 -16.73 7.15
N GLU A 367 13.30 -16.24 5.92
CA GLU A 367 12.03 -16.31 5.17
C GLU A 367 11.46 -17.73 5.11
N LYS A 368 12.31 -18.74 4.88
CA LYS A 368 11.95 -20.16 4.84
C LYS A 368 11.22 -20.64 6.11
N LEU A 369 11.58 -20.11 7.28
CA LEU A 369 10.90 -20.44 8.55
C LEU A 369 9.54 -19.76 8.66
N ILE A 370 9.45 -18.51 8.20
CA ILE A 370 8.18 -17.75 8.17
C ILE A 370 7.21 -18.42 7.21
N ASP A 371 7.65 -18.77 6.01
CA ASP A 371 6.84 -19.45 4.99
C ASP A 371 6.37 -20.84 5.43
N ALA A 372 7.25 -21.64 6.03
CA ALA A 372 6.88 -22.96 6.57
C ALA A 372 5.81 -22.84 7.67
N GLY A 373 6.01 -21.92 8.63
CA GLY A 373 5.03 -21.66 9.69
C GLY A 373 3.70 -21.10 9.14
N ARG A 374 3.78 -20.22 8.14
CA ARG A 374 2.60 -19.61 7.50
C ARG A 374 1.81 -20.63 6.68
N LEU A 375 2.48 -21.52 5.94
CA LEU A 375 1.85 -22.61 5.20
C LEU A 375 1.08 -23.54 6.14
N GLN A 376 1.69 -23.97 7.25
CA GLN A 376 1.02 -24.81 8.25
C GLN A 376 -0.21 -24.11 8.85
N PHE A 377 -0.10 -22.82 9.17
CA PHE A 377 -1.23 -22.01 9.64
C PHE A 377 -2.37 -21.93 8.60
N SER A 378 -2.05 -21.67 7.33
CA SER A 378 -3.02 -21.62 6.23
C SER A 378 -3.69 -22.98 5.99
N ILE A 379 -2.96 -24.09 6.05
CA ILE A 379 -3.52 -25.45 6.00
C ILE A 379 -4.49 -25.69 7.18
N GLY A 380 -4.16 -25.19 8.37
CA GLY A 380 -5.04 -25.22 9.53
C GLY A 380 -6.36 -24.46 9.33
N ILE A 381 -6.33 -23.28 8.70
CA ILE A 381 -7.54 -22.54 8.31
C ILE A 381 -8.32 -23.30 7.24
N ARG A 382 -7.63 -23.81 6.22
CA ARG A 382 -8.22 -24.59 5.12
C ARG A 382 -9.07 -25.76 5.63
N LYS A 383 -8.50 -26.60 6.50
CA LYS A 383 -9.20 -27.75 7.08
C LYS A 383 -10.50 -27.34 7.79
N ARG A 384 -10.46 -26.23 8.55
CA ARG A 384 -11.65 -25.67 9.23
C ARG A 384 -12.68 -25.09 8.26
N GLY A 385 -12.24 -24.54 7.13
CA GLY A 385 -13.11 -24.05 6.05
C GLY A 385 -13.84 -25.18 5.34
N GLN A 386 -13.12 -26.20 4.89
CA GLN A 386 -13.70 -27.38 4.24
C GLN A 386 -14.71 -28.10 5.16
N LEU A 387 -14.41 -28.25 6.46
CA LEU A 387 -15.34 -28.79 7.46
C LEU A 387 -16.58 -27.91 7.72
N LYS A 388 -16.58 -26.63 7.34
CA LYS A 388 -17.78 -25.78 7.39
C LYS A 388 -18.61 -25.86 6.12
N ASP A 389 -17.98 -26.10 4.97
CA ASP A 389 -18.69 -26.22 3.69
C ASP A 389 -19.27 -27.63 3.47
N ALA A 390 -18.69 -28.67 4.07
CA ALA A 390 -19.30 -30.01 4.12
C ALA A 390 -20.64 -30.00 4.90
N ARG A 391 -20.63 -29.46 6.13
CA ARG A 391 -21.81 -29.29 7.02
C ARG A 391 -22.87 -28.27 6.56
N LYS A 392 -22.81 -27.82 5.30
CA LYS A 392 -23.87 -27.03 4.63
C LYS A 392 -24.49 -27.77 3.44
N LYS A 393 -23.94 -28.93 3.10
CA LYS A 393 -24.40 -29.82 2.02
C LYS A 393 -25.14 -31.04 2.60
N GLU A 394 -24.75 -31.43 3.82
CA GLU A 394 -25.65 -32.00 4.84
C GLU A 394 -26.71 -30.96 5.24
#